data_AF-A0A7V4BTU1-F1
#
_entry.id   AF-A0A7V4BTU1-F1
#
_cell.length_a   1.000
_cell.length_b   1.000
_cell.length_c   1.000
_cell.angle_alpha   90.00
_cell.angle_beta   90.00
_cell.angle_gamma   90.00
#
_symmetry.space_group_name_H-M   'P 1'
#
loop_
_entity.id
_entity.type
_entity.pdbx_description
1 polymer ?
#
loop_
_entity_poly.entity_id
_entity_poly.type
_entity_poly.pdbx_seq_one_letter_code
_entity_poly.pdbx_strand_id
1 'polypeptide(L)'
;MSKHNFTDNEQIELSKLFRELDKYGIKVMLSNSDPKNNNPRDNFFDEIYSNYNILRIPAKRMINSDPNKRGAINEIVVTNYPITNM
;
A
#
# COMPACT_ATOMS: atom_id res chain seq x y z
N MET A 1 -11.42 -4.05 16.98
CA MET A 1 -10.48 -3.20 16.22
C MET A 1 -9.83 -2.24 17.20
N SER A 2 -8.50 -2.24 17.29
CA SER A 2 -7.73 -1.43 18.23
C SER A 2 -8.12 0.05 18.14
N LYS A 3 -8.28 0.72 19.29
CA LYS A 3 -8.68 2.13 19.42
C LYS A 3 -7.59 3.13 18.99
N HIS A 4 -6.65 2.72 18.15
CA HIS A 4 -5.64 3.58 17.55
C HIS A 4 -5.79 3.49 16.04
N ASN A 5 -6.25 4.60 15.46
CA ASN A 5 -6.37 4.75 14.02
C ASN A 5 -4.95 4.80 13.45
N PHE A 6 -4.65 3.95 12.48
CA PHE A 6 -3.40 4.04 11.73
C PHE A 6 -3.48 5.23 10.78
N THR A 7 -2.78 6.31 11.13
CA THR A 7 -2.77 7.63 10.50
C THR A 7 -1.67 7.75 9.43
N ASP A 8 -1.69 8.85 8.70
CA ASP A 8 -0.65 9.19 7.72
C ASP A 8 0.74 9.26 8.36
N ASN A 9 0.85 9.69 9.62
CA ASN A 9 2.13 9.69 10.34
C ASN A 9 2.66 8.28 10.57
N GLU A 10 1.81 7.33 10.97
CA GLU A 10 2.21 5.93 11.13
C GLU A 10 2.55 5.29 9.78
N GLN A 11 1.87 5.67 8.69
CA GLN A 11 2.27 5.29 7.32
C GLN A 11 3.64 5.85 6.94
N ILE A 12 3.95 7.10 7.30
CA ILE A 12 5.26 7.70 7.08
C ILE A 12 6.34 6.95 7.86
N GLU A 13 6.10 6.62 9.12
CA GLU A 13 7.06 5.80 9.91
C GLU A 13 7.25 4.41 9.31
N LEU A 14 6.18 3.77 8.83
CA LEU A 14 6.27 2.50 8.11
C LEU A 14 7.12 2.64 6.84
N SER A 15 6.99 3.73 6.09
CA SER A 15 7.81 3.99 4.90
C SER A 15 9.30 4.16 5.23
N LYS A 16 9.63 4.71 6.41
CA LYS A 16 11.00 4.82 6.90
C LYS A 16 11.58 3.44 7.22
N LEU A 17 10.82 2.59 7.91
CA LEU A 17 11.22 1.21 8.18
C LEU A 17 11.41 0.42 6.88
N PHE A 18 10.50 0.56 5.92
CA PHE A 18 10.64 -0.06 4.59
C PHE A 18 11.97 0.33 3.93
N ARG A 19 12.30 1.63 3.93
CA ARG A 19 13.57 2.15 3.38
C ARG A 19 14.79 1.66 4.16
N GLU A 20 14.66 1.47 5.47
CA GLU A 20 15.74 0.95 6.30
C GLU A 20 16.03 -0.52 5.96
N LEU A 21 14.99 -1.36 5.86
CA LEU A 21 15.14 -2.76 5.44
C LEU A 21 15.73 -2.88 4.03
N ASP A 22 15.31 -2.01 3.11
CA ASP A 22 15.87 -1.91 1.77
C ASP A 22 17.39 -1.61 1.78
N LYS A 23 17.84 -0.67 2.63
CA LYS A 23 19.28 -0.39 2.81
C LYS A 23 20.06 -1.59 3.32
N TYR A 24 19.44 -2.50 4.06
CA TYR A 24 20.04 -3.76 4.49
C TYR A 24 20.02 -4.86 3.42
N GLY A 25 19.55 -4.56 2.20
CA GLY A 25 19.46 -5.53 1.10
C GLY A 25 18.33 -6.55 1.28
N ILE A 26 17.40 -6.29 2.21
CA ILE A 26 16.26 -7.17 2.47
C ILE A 26 15.20 -6.90 1.41
N LYS A 27 14.63 -7.97 0.84
CA LYS A 27 13.50 -7.85 -0.08
C LYS A 27 12.22 -7.58 0.71
N VAL A 28 11.55 -6.47 0.41
CA VAL A 28 10.34 -6.03 1.11
C VAL A 28 9.19 -5.89 0.12
N MET A 29 8.02 -6.39 0.52
CA MET A 29 6.74 -6.15 -0.15
C MET A 29 5.77 -5.58 0.88
N LEU A 30 5.07 -4.51 0.49
CA LEU A 30 3.96 -3.93 1.25
C LEU A 30 2.70 -3.95 0.39
N SER A 31 1.56 -4.34 0.97
CA SER A 31 0.25 -4.29 0.32
C SER A 31 -0.71 -3.40 1.10
N ASN A 32 -1.51 -2.59 0.42
CA ASN A 32 -2.57 -1.78 1.05
C ASN A 32 -3.71 -1.45 0.09
N SER A 33 -4.83 -0.93 0.62
CA SER A 33 -5.90 -0.33 -0.21
C SER A 33 -5.33 0.83 -1.02
N ASP A 34 -5.69 0.96 -2.30
CA ASP A 34 -5.39 2.19 -3.04
C ASP A 34 -6.26 3.34 -2.50
N PRO A 35 -5.70 4.44 -1.96
CA PRO A 35 -6.52 5.59 -1.54
C PRO A 35 -7.28 6.21 -2.72
N LYS A 36 -6.81 5.99 -3.95
CA LYS A 36 -7.48 6.43 -5.18
C LYS A 36 -8.85 5.81 -5.40
N ASN A 37 -9.17 4.72 -4.69
CA ASN A 37 -10.53 4.18 -4.66
C ASN A 37 -11.55 5.20 -4.12
N ASN A 38 -11.14 6.06 -3.18
CA ASN A 38 -12.00 7.09 -2.58
C ASN A 38 -11.76 8.46 -3.21
N ASN A 39 -10.50 8.82 -3.44
CA ASN A 39 -10.11 10.10 -4.04
C ASN A 39 -9.05 9.87 -5.12
N PRO A 40 -9.40 9.93 -6.42
CA PRO A 40 -8.45 9.70 -7.52
C PRO A 40 -7.20 10.59 -7.51
N ARG A 41 -7.26 11.76 -6.85
CA ARG A 41 -6.15 12.71 -6.71
C ARG A 41 -5.27 12.48 -5.48
N ASP A 42 -5.61 11.51 -4.64
CA ASP A 42 -4.79 11.13 -3.51
C ASP A 42 -3.54 10.38 -4.01
N ASN A 43 -2.38 11.03 -3.91
CA ASN A 43 -1.07 10.52 -4.34
C ASN A 43 -0.19 10.11 -3.16
N PHE A 44 -0.74 10.01 -1.94
CA PHE A 44 0.06 9.85 -0.72
C PHE A 44 1.07 8.68 -0.81
N PHE A 45 0.63 7.49 -1.25
CA PHE A 45 1.52 6.34 -1.44
C PHE A 45 2.52 6.52 -2.58
N ASP A 46 2.13 7.20 -3.66
CA ASP A 46 3.03 7.50 -4.78
C ASP A 46 4.18 8.42 -4.32
N GLU A 47 3.90 9.34 -3.40
CA GLU A 47 4.89 10.27 -2.84
C GLU A 47 5.85 9.57 -1.86
N ILE A 48 5.32 8.88 -0.84
CA ILE A 48 6.17 8.28 0.21
C ILE A 48 6.92 7.03 -0.26
N TYR A 49 6.50 6.39 -1.36
CA TYR A 49 7.20 5.25 -1.97
C TYR A 49 7.71 5.55 -3.39
N SER A 50 7.92 6.81 -3.76
CA SER A 50 8.31 7.26 -5.11
C SER A 50 9.57 6.60 -5.71
N ASN A 51 10.46 6.05 -4.89
CA ASN A 51 11.68 5.37 -5.34
C ASN A 51 11.53 3.85 -5.50
N TYR A 52 10.32 3.32 -5.32
CA TYR A 52 10.02 1.89 -5.32
C TYR A 52 9.04 1.53 -6.43
N ASN A 53 8.93 0.23 -6.73
CA ASN A 53 7.92 -0.23 -7.68
C ASN A 53 6.56 -0.16 -6.99
N ILE A 54 5.60 0.51 -7.60
CA ILE A 54 4.21 0.58 -7.13
C ILE A 54 3.31 -0.03 -8.21
N LEU A 55 2.68 -1.15 -7.89
CA LEU A 55 1.67 -1.79 -8.72
C LEU A 55 0.29 -1.50 -8.18
N ARG A 56 -0.65 -1.22 -9.08
CA ARG A 56 -2.07 -1.12 -8.78
C ARG A 56 -2.79 -2.32 -9.37
N ILE A 57 -3.39 -3.12 -8.50
CA ILE A 57 -3.97 -4.42 -8.87
C ILE A 57 -5.48 -4.36 -8.62
N PRO A 58 -6.30 -4.55 -9.66
CA PRO A 58 -7.74 -4.74 -9.46
C PRO A 58 -7.99 -5.98 -8.61
N ALA A 59 -8.60 -5.81 -7.45
CA ALA A 59 -8.91 -6.89 -6.53
C ALA A 59 -10.42 -6.92 -6.24
N LYS A 60 -11.00 -8.12 -6.23
CA LYS A 60 -12.35 -8.33 -5.68
C LYS A 60 -12.21 -8.56 -4.18
N ARG A 61 -12.63 -7.59 -3.37
CA ARG A 61 -12.72 -7.79 -1.91
C ARG A 61 -13.90 -8.70 -1.59
N MET A 62 -13.64 -10.00 -1.55
CA MET A 62 -14.62 -10.98 -1.05
C MET A 62 -14.82 -10.88 0.46
N ILE A 63 -13.79 -10.43 1.20
CA ILE A 63 -13.82 -10.29 2.67
C ILE A 63 -13.49 -8.85 3.03
N ASN A 64 -14.43 -8.15 3.66
CA ASN A 64 -14.25 -6.84 4.30
C ASN A 64 -15.07 -6.81 5.60
N SER A 65 -14.56 -6.13 6.63
CA SER A 65 -15.24 -5.97 7.91
C SER A 65 -16.54 -5.17 7.79
N ASP A 66 -16.65 -4.31 6.77
CA ASP A 66 -17.87 -3.65 6.35
C ASP A 66 -18.45 -4.32 5.08
N PRO A 67 -19.59 -5.01 5.18
CA PRO A 67 -20.29 -5.63 4.05
C PRO A 67 -20.54 -4.71 2.86
N ASN A 68 -20.79 -3.42 3.11
CA ASN A 68 -21.12 -2.44 2.08
C ASN A 68 -19.89 -2.01 1.27
N LYS A 69 -18.69 -2.30 1.77
CA LYS A 69 -17.41 -2.02 1.11
C LYS A 69 -16.85 -3.25 0.38
N ARG A 70 -17.62 -4.34 0.29
CA ARG A 70 -17.30 -5.48 -0.58
C ARG A 70 -17.60 -5.10 -2.03
N GLY A 71 -16.64 -5.29 -2.93
CA GLY A 71 -16.73 -4.86 -4.32
C GLY A 71 -15.38 -4.90 -5.03
N ALA A 72 -15.36 -4.46 -6.29
CA ALA A 72 -14.12 -4.26 -7.03
C ALA A 72 -13.45 -2.98 -6.54
N ILE A 73 -12.22 -3.11 -6.05
CA ILE A 73 -11.38 -1.98 -5.69
C ILE A 73 -9.97 -2.24 -6.19
N ASN A 74 -9.13 -1.21 -6.22
CA ASN A 74 -7.71 -1.39 -6.45
C ASN A 74 -6.98 -1.58 -5.12
N GLU A 75 -6.05 -2.53 -5.07
CA GLU A 75 -5.02 -2.61 -4.03
C GLU A 75 -3.72 -2.06 -4.62
N ILE A 76 -2.84 -1.55 -3.77
CA ILE A 76 -1.46 -1.24 -4.11
C ILE A 76 -0.53 -2.33 -3.58
N VAL A 77 0.50 -2.63 -4.37
CA VAL A 77 1.64 -3.46 -3.95
C VAL A 77 2.91 -2.67 -4.20
N VAL A 78 3.71 -2.46 -3.16
CA VAL A 78 4.99 -1.76 -3.21
C VAL A 78 6.13 -2.75 -2.99
N THR A 79 7.14 -2.75 -3.86
CA THR A 79 8.32 -3.64 -3.74
C THR A 79 9.63 -2.93 -4.02
N ASN A 80 10.70 -3.30 -3.31
CA ASN A 80 12.07 -2.84 -3.58
C ASN A 80 12.88 -3.76 -4.51
N TYR A 81 12.25 -4.77 -5.08
CA TYR A 81 12.86 -5.69 -6.03
C TYR A 81 12.11 -5.67 -7.37
N PRO A 82 12.77 -6.04 -8.48
CA PRO A 82 12.12 -6.10 -9.78
C PRO A 82 10.93 -7.05 -9.78
N ILE A 83 9.81 -6.61 -10.36
CA ILE A 83 8.71 -7.49 -10.72
C ILE A 83 9.05 -8.09 -12.08
N THR A 84 9.37 -9.38 -12.10
CA THR A 84 9.55 -10.14 -13.34
C THR A 84 8.27 -10.94 -13.59
N ASN A 85 7.73 -10.82 -14.80
CA ASN A 85 6.50 -11.46 -15.30
C ASN A 85 5.17 -10.93 -14.71
N MET A 86 4.73 -9.75 -15.18
CA MET A 86 3.28 -9.48 -15.28
C MET A 86 2.78 -9.85 -16.67
#